data_AF-A0A9P8ZK04-F1
#
_entry.id   AF-A0A9P8ZK04-F1
#
_cell.length_a   1.000
_cell.length_b   1.000
_cell.length_c   1.000
_cell.angle_alpha   90.00
_cell.angle_beta   90.00
_cell.angle_gamma   90.00
#
_symmetry.space_group_name_H-M   'P 1'
#
loop_
_entity.id
_entity.type
_entity.pdbx_description
1 polymer ?
#
loop_
_entity_poly.entity_id
_entity_poly.type
_entity_poly.pdbx_seq_one_letter_code
_entity_poly.pdbx_strand_id
1 'polypeptide(L)'
;MSKQKPTDIWGFAMIMLHVYSGKRPWPGLNEERIAKLTLEGCRPQYPGSDAFHRGLDFIRWRIAQDCWQHIPSHRPTAAEILHIWNDPHSRQVGSNLVPELIGDSGSGLLDMTRCTKYYLSVSPTLSPGYESITAECRAHPNASGCVYVDLVRPSGQASVDKSGWYQPFRDEVARWRRLRHENLLPLFGVCFVKELQQWHAVVPRYDPFEDWHEGVVRRRKHLSKTLAPWLKLILDVANALNFLHMQVPPITHGDLILDNVYIPHWMTSAVETPTTVHACLGGFRTVSINENTSQDVKAWAELARTVSHQL
;
A
#
# COMPACT_ATOMS: atom_id res chain seq x y z
N MET A 1 9.47 -3.96 15.07
CA MET A 1 8.42 -3.03 15.55
C MET A 1 7.11 -3.77 15.68
N SER A 2 6.27 -3.45 16.68
CA SER A 2 4.93 -4.02 16.79
C SER A 2 4.09 -3.61 15.57
N LYS A 3 3.37 -4.57 14.98
CA LYS A 3 2.47 -4.33 13.84
C LYS A 3 1.17 -3.74 14.38
N GLN A 4 1.15 -2.44 14.56
CA GLN A 4 -0.02 -1.72 15.04
C GLN A 4 -0.38 -0.60 14.06
N LYS A 5 -1.66 -0.21 14.03
CA LYS A 5 -2.16 0.89 13.19
C LYS A 5 -1.29 2.16 13.23
N PRO A 6 -0.80 2.63 14.39
CA PRO A 6 0.08 3.80 14.45
C PRO A 6 1.41 3.65 13.71
N THR A 7 1.91 2.43 13.51
CA THR A 7 3.12 2.16 12.73
C THR A 7 2.88 2.46 11.25
N ASP A 8 1.71 2.12 10.71
CA ASP A 8 1.32 2.48 9.35
C ASP A 8 1.20 3.99 9.19
N ILE A 9 0.62 4.69 10.18
CA ILE A 9 0.50 6.16 10.17
C ILE A 9 1.86 6.84 10.12
N TRP A 10 2.85 6.29 10.82
CA TRP A 10 4.23 6.76 10.73
C TRP A 10 4.82 6.58 9.33
N GLY A 11 4.67 5.38 8.76
CA GLY A 11 5.12 5.08 7.39
C GLY A 11 4.40 5.94 6.34
N PHE A 12 3.13 6.28 6.57
CA PHE A 12 2.34 7.14 5.68
C PHE A 12 2.97 8.52 5.54
N ALA A 13 3.38 9.12 6.65
CA ALA A 13 4.08 10.41 6.60
C ALA A 13 5.48 10.30 5.97
N MET A 14 6.15 9.15 6.03
CA MET A 14 7.39 8.93 5.28
C MET A 14 7.14 8.85 3.77
N ILE A 15 6.06 8.20 3.34
CA ILE A 15 5.60 8.22 1.95
C ILE A 15 5.28 9.66 1.50
N MET A 16 4.52 10.41 2.30
CA MET A 16 4.25 11.83 2.03
C MET A 16 5.54 12.61 1.81
N LEU A 17 6.50 12.49 2.73
CA LEU A 17 7.75 13.21 2.63
C LEU A 17 8.55 12.80 1.39
N HIS A 18 8.60 11.51 1.07
CA HIS A 18 9.30 11.01 -0.10
C HIS A 18 8.69 11.60 -1.39
N VAL A 19 7.37 11.46 -1.53
CA VAL A 19 6.63 11.93 -2.71
C VAL A 19 6.79 13.44 -2.89
N TYR A 20 6.56 14.25 -1.85
CA TYR A 20 6.67 15.71 -1.97
C TYR A 20 8.10 16.22 -2.05
N SER A 21 9.09 15.53 -1.48
CA SER A 21 10.50 15.96 -1.60
C SER A 21 11.17 15.47 -2.89
N GLY A 22 10.64 14.42 -3.52
CA GLY A 22 11.28 13.71 -4.62
C GLY A 22 12.57 13.00 -4.22
N LYS A 23 12.81 12.82 -2.92
CA LYS A 23 14.02 12.23 -2.34
C LYS A 23 13.64 11.27 -1.21
N ARG A 24 14.46 10.24 -0.99
CA ARG A 24 14.27 9.34 0.16
C ARG A 24 14.33 10.16 1.47
N PRO A 25 13.40 9.92 2.42
CA PRO A 25 13.50 10.46 3.77
C PRO A 25 14.86 10.11 4.38
N TRP A 26 15.53 11.07 5.01
CA TRP A 26 16.87 10.89 5.59
C TRP A 26 17.93 10.43 4.55
N PRO A 27 18.22 11.25 3.53
CA PRO A 27 19.13 10.86 2.45
C PRO A 27 20.53 10.53 2.98
N GLY A 28 21.09 9.41 2.53
CA GLY A 28 22.45 8.96 2.88
C GLY A 28 22.58 8.29 4.25
N LEU A 29 21.49 8.09 4.99
CA LEU A 29 21.50 7.32 6.23
C LEU A 29 21.03 5.89 6.00
N ASN A 30 21.60 4.93 6.74
CA ASN A 30 21.13 3.55 6.76
C ASN A 30 19.99 3.36 7.77
N GLU A 31 19.31 2.22 7.68
CA GLU A 31 18.15 1.90 8.53
C GLU A 31 18.46 1.94 10.02
N GLU A 32 19.62 1.42 10.43
CA GLU A 32 20.05 1.41 11.83
C GLU A 32 20.18 2.84 12.38
N ARG A 33 20.80 3.74 11.60
CA ARG A 33 20.95 5.14 11.98
C ARG A 33 19.62 5.86 12.02
N ILE A 34 18.73 5.60 11.08
CA ILE A 34 17.37 6.17 11.06
C ILE A 34 16.57 5.69 12.27
N ALA A 35 16.66 4.40 12.61
CA ALA A 35 16.01 3.83 13.79
C ALA A 35 16.52 4.49 15.08
N LYS A 36 17.84 4.65 15.22
CA LYS A 36 18.46 5.36 16.34
C LYS A 36 17.95 6.80 16.47
N LEU A 37 17.98 7.57 15.38
CA LEU A 37 17.51 8.97 15.39
C LEU A 37 16.01 9.08 15.71
N THR A 38 15.22 8.12 15.22
CA THR A 38 13.78 8.07 15.52
C THR A 38 13.53 7.83 17.00
N LEU A 39 14.30 6.92 17.63
CA LEU A 39 14.27 6.63 19.07
C LEU A 39 14.70 7.84 19.91
N GLU A 40 15.70 8.59 19.44
CA GLU A 40 16.16 9.85 20.06
C GLU A 40 15.15 11.01 19.90
N GLY A 41 14.00 10.78 19.24
CA GLY A 41 12.97 11.79 19.05
C GLY A 41 13.23 12.71 17.86
N CYS A 42 14.32 12.51 17.12
CA CYS A 42 14.59 13.28 15.90
C CYS A 42 13.56 12.96 14.82
N ARG A 43 13.20 13.97 14.02
CA ARG A 43 12.24 13.90 12.93
C ARG A 43 12.83 14.47 11.65
N PRO A 44 12.35 14.05 10.47
CA PRO A 44 12.75 14.68 9.23
C PRO A 44 12.53 16.20 9.27
N GLN A 45 13.46 16.94 8.68
CA GLN A 45 13.31 18.38 8.49
C GLN A 45 12.40 18.66 7.29
N TYR A 46 11.84 19.87 7.28
CA TYR A 46 11.04 20.33 6.14
C TYR A 46 11.89 20.32 4.86
N PRO A 47 11.44 19.69 3.77
CA PRO A 47 12.25 19.43 2.56
C PRO A 47 12.51 20.67 1.67
N GLY A 48 12.00 21.85 2.03
CA GLY A 48 12.27 23.10 1.34
C GLY A 48 11.22 23.52 0.31
N SER A 49 11.53 24.55 -0.47
CA SER A 49 10.58 25.21 -1.38
C SER A 49 10.09 24.31 -2.52
N ASP A 50 10.89 23.38 -3.02
CA ASP A 50 10.47 22.46 -4.08
C ASP A 50 9.28 21.59 -3.66
N ALA A 51 9.26 21.16 -2.39
CA ALA A 51 8.15 20.39 -1.85
C ALA A 51 6.90 21.23 -1.64
N PHE A 52 7.06 22.51 -1.25
CA PHE A 52 5.96 23.47 -1.18
C PHE A 52 5.26 23.60 -2.54
N HIS A 53 6.03 23.79 -3.62
CA HIS A 53 5.48 23.89 -4.98
C HIS A 53 4.80 22.60 -5.45
N ARG A 54 5.23 21.44 -4.93
CA ARG A 54 4.57 20.14 -5.16
C ARG A 54 3.37 19.88 -4.25
N GLY A 55 3.11 20.75 -3.27
CA GLY A 55 1.89 20.72 -2.47
C GLY A 55 2.03 20.48 -0.99
N LEU A 56 3.25 20.29 -0.48
CA LEU A 56 3.49 20.19 0.95
C LEU A 56 3.38 21.57 1.62
N ASP A 57 2.17 22.10 1.65
CA ASP A 57 1.84 23.34 2.35
C ASP A 57 1.86 23.14 3.87
N PHE A 58 1.56 24.21 4.60
CA PHE A 58 1.57 24.21 6.06
C PHE A 58 0.67 23.12 6.66
N ILE A 59 -0.53 22.91 6.10
CA ILE A 59 -1.49 21.92 6.62
C ILE A 59 -0.97 20.50 6.38
N ARG A 60 -0.49 20.20 5.17
CA ARG A 60 0.03 18.85 4.86
C ARG A 60 1.33 18.56 5.59
N TRP A 61 2.17 19.57 5.80
CA TRP A 61 3.34 19.42 6.66
C TRP A 61 2.94 19.15 8.12
N ARG A 62 1.93 19.86 8.63
CA ARG A 62 1.42 19.64 9.98
C ARG A 62 0.91 18.21 10.17
N ILE A 63 0.13 17.70 9.20
CA ILE A 63 -0.32 16.30 9.19
C ILE A 63 0.89 15.34 9.29
N ALA A 64 1.94 15.55 8.50
CA ALA A 64 3.13 14.70 8.57
C ALA A 64 3.79 14.73 9.96
N GLN A 65 3.87 15.90 10.59
CA GLN A 65 4.41 16.04 11.95
C GLN A 65 3.55 15.32 13.01
N ASP A 66 2.22 15.39 12.90
CA ASP A 66 1.30 14.73 13.81
C ASP A 66 1.32 13.20 13.62
N CYS A 67 1.49 12.71 12.40
CA CYS A 67 1.79 11.30 12.13
C CYS A 67 3.12 10.85 12.76
N TRP A 68 4.03 11.79 13.06
CA TRP A 68 5.32 11.54 13.69
C TRP A 68 5.38 11.80 15.20
N GLN A 69 4.24 11.82 15.88
CA GLN A 69 4.25 11.86 17.34
C GLN A 69 5.02 10.66 17.93
N HIS A 70 5.83 10.94 18.96
CA HIS A 70 6.68 9.93 19.61
C HIS A 70 5.83 8.83 20.23
N ILE A 71 4.77 9.23 20.94
CA ILE A 71 3.79 8.31 21.52
C ILE A 71 2.86 7.82 20.41
N PRO A 72 2.80 6.50 20.12
CA PRO A 72 2.00 5.97 19.01
C PRO A 72 0.51 6.32 19.08
N SER A 73 -0.09 6.35 20.28
CA SER A 73 -1.50 6.69 20.47
C SER A 73 -1.84 8.17 20.21
N HIS A 74 -0.83 9.04 20.15
CA HIS A 74 -1.03 10.45 19.80
C HIS A 74 -1.02 10.70 18.29
N ARG A 75 -0.69 9.69 17.48
CA ARG A 75 -0.74 9.79 16.03
C ARG A 75 -2.21 9.77 15.60
N PRO A 76 -2.61 10.60 14.62
CA PRO A 76 -3.98 10.59 14.12
C PRO A 76 -4.29 9.26 13.43
N THR A 77 -5.56 8.91 13.39
CA THR A 77 -6.10 7.83 12.58
C THR A 77 -6.12 8.23 11.09
N ALA A 78 -6.16 7.25 10.19
CA ALA A 78 -6.33 7.52 8.76
C ALA A 78 -7.64 8.28 8.46
N ALA A 79 -8.71 8.02 9.22
CA ALA A 79 -9.97 8.77 9.13
C ALA A 79 -9.80 10.26 9.49
N GLU A 80 -9.08 10.57 10.58
CA GLU A 80 -8.80 11.96 10.97
C GLU A 80 -7.91 12.66 9.94
N ILE A 81 -6.90 11.96 9.40
CA ILE A 81 -6.05 12.49 8.31
C ILE A 81 -6.91 12.87 7.10
N LEU A 82 -7.79 11.97 6.64
CA LEU A 82 -8.68 12.23 5.51
C LEU A 82 -9.63 13.40 5.79
N HIS A 83 -10.12 13.52 7.02
CA HIS A 83 -10.99 14.62 7.42
C HIS A 83 -10.26 15.98 7.37
N ILE A 84 -9.05 16.06 7.92
CA ILE A 84 -8.22 17.29 7.89
C ILE A 84 -7.81 17.63 6.44
N TRP A 85 -7.57 16.62 5.62
CA TRP A 85 -7.15 16.81 4.22
C TRP A 85 -8.27 17.36 3.33
N ASN A 86 -9.52 16.97 3.59
CA ASN A 86 -10.71 17.31 2.78
C ASN A 86 -11.43 18.57 3.28
N ASP A 87 -10.72 19.67 3.53
CA ASP A 87 -11.27 20.96 3.98
C ASP A 87 -12.69 21.24 3.40
N PRO A 88 -13.70 21.59 4.23
CA PRO A 88 -15.10 21.79 3.84
C PRO A 88 -15.34 22.81 2.70
N HIS A 89 -14.36 23.59 2.29
CA HIS A 89 -14.44 24.45 1.09
C HIS A 89 -14.17 23.70 -0.24
N SER A 90 -13.69 22.46 -0.20
CA SER A 90 -13.52 21.59 -1.37
C SER A 90 -14.81 20.81 -1.64
N ARG A 91 -15.33 20.90 -2.87
CA ARG A 91 -16.63 20.33 -3.26
C ARG A 91 -16.74 18.85 -2.88
N GLN A 92 -17.82 18.52 -2.17
CA GLN A 92 -18.22 17.17 -1.81
C GLN A 92 -18.20 16.23 -3.02
N VAL A 93 -17.43 15.16 -2.92
CA VAL A 93 -17.71 13.90 -3.61
C VAL A 93 -18.22 12.95 -2.52
N GLY A 94 -19.45 12.47 -2.70
CA GLY A 94 -20.28 11.89 -1.65
C GLY A 94 -19.65 10.72 -0.91
N SER A 95 -19.67 10.80 0.42
CA SER A 95 -19.23 9.77 1.35
C SER A 95 -20.43 9.10 2.03
N ASN A 96 -21.05 8.13 1.38
CA ASN A 96 -21.75 7.07 2.11
C ASN A 96 -20.71 6.06 2.60
N LEU A 97 -19.98 6.41 3.66
CA LEU A 97 -18.95 5.56 4.28
C LEU A 97 -19.58 4.59 5.27
N VAL A 98 -20.35 3.62 4.77
CA VAL A 98 -20.43 2.34 5.49
C VAL A 98 -19.17 1.57 5.09
N PRO A 99 -18.29 1.17 6.01
CA PRO A 99 -17.14 0.35 5.66
C PRO A 99 -17.64 -0.91 4.97
N GLU A 100 -17.20 -1.15 3.74
CA GLU A 100 -17.37 -2.45 3.12
C GLU A 100 -16.55 -3.44 3.96
N LEU A 101 -17.23 -4.08 4.92
CA LEU A 101 -16.61 -5.11 5.75
C LEU A 101 -16.18 -6.23 4.83
N ILE A 102 -15.00 -6.79 5.06
CA ILE A 102 -14.57 -8.00 4.39
C ILE A 102 -15.61 -9.10 4.64
N GLY A 103 -16.51 -9.30 3.69
CA GLY A 103 -17.44 -10.41 3.67
C GLY A 103 -16.70 -11.69 3.31
N ASP A 104 -17.10 -12.81 3.92
CA ASP A 104 -16.64 -14.15 3.53
C ASP A 104 -17.27 -14.51 2.17
N SER A 105 -16.80 -13.85 1.11
CA SER A 105 -17.23 -14.13 -0.25
C SER A 105 -16.63 -15.48 -0.65
N GLY A 106 -17.41 -16.53 -0.41
CA GLY A 106 -17.06 -17.95 -0.40
C GLY A 106 -16.58 -18.59 -1.71
N SER A 107 -15.82 -17.90 -2.55
CA SER A 107 -15.07 -18.55 -3.63
C SER A 107 -13.63 -18.80 -3.19
N GLY A 108 -13.14 -20.04 -3.38
CA GLY A 108 -11.71 -20.35 -3.26
C GLY A 108 -10.82 -19.42 -4.11
N LEU A 109 -9.49 -19.52 -3.95
CA LEU A 109 -8.59 -18.81 -4.87
C LEU A 109 -8.92 -19.21 -6.31
N LEU A 110 -9.22 -18.22 -7.16
CA LEU A 110 -9.54 -18.46 -8.56
C LEU A 110 -8.28 -18.96 -9.27
N ASP A 111 -8.27 -20.23 -9.68
CA ASP A 111 -7.22 -20.79 -10.52
C ASP A 111 -7.43 -20.35 -11.98
N MET A 112 -6.54 -19.50 -12.45
CA MET A 112 -6.56 -18.91 -13.79
C MET A 112 -5.61 -19.63 -14.75
N THR A 113 -5.00 -20.76 -14.36
CA THR A 113 -3.95 -21.45 -15.14
C THR A 113 -4.38 -21.77 -16.58
N ARG A 114 -5.64 -22.16 -16.79
CA ARG A 114 -6.17 -22.48 -18.13
C ARG A 114 -6.53 -21.24 -18.96
N CYS A 115 -6.63 -20.09 -18.32
CA CYS A 115 -7.03 -18.82 -18.93
C CYS A 115 -5.83 -17.89 -19.21
N THR A 116 -4.65 -18.26 -18.75
CA THR A 116 -3.45 -17.41 -18.77
C THR A 116 -2.40 -18.01 -19.69
N LYS A 117 -1.96 -17.20 -20.66
CA LYS A 117 -0.85 -17.49 -21.55
C LYS A 117 0.29 -16.53 -21.22
N TYR A 118 1.43 -17.05 -20.81
CA TYR A 118 2.58 -16.25 -20.40
C TYR A 118 3.75 -16.42 -21.36
N TYR A 119 4.65 -15.45 -21.31
CA TYR A 119 5.91 -15.46 -22.05
C TYR A 119 7.03 -15.38 -21.00
N LEU A 120 7.94 -16.35 -20.96
CA LEU A 120 9.02 -16.41 -19.95
C LEU A 120 10.07 -15.29 -20.07
N SER A 121 9.80 -14.23 -20.84
CA SER A 121 10.50 -12.97 -20.69
C SER A 121 10.12 -12.37 -19.34
N VAL A 122 10.98 -12.55 -18.34
CA VAL A 122 10.83 -11.88 -17.05
C VAL A 122 10.76 -10.38 -17.32
N SER A 123 9.64 -9.76 -16.95
CA SER A 123 9.54 -8.31 -16.96
C SER A 123 10.37 -7.82 -15.79
N PRO A 124 11.32 -6.89 -16.00
CA PRO A 124 12.32 -6.56 -14.98
C PRO A 124 11.76 -5.86 -13.75
N THR A 125 10.47 -5.55 -13.70
CA THR A 125 9.91 -4.67 -12.67
C THR A 125 8.57 -5.16 -12.15
N LEU A 126 8.65 -5.93 -11.06
CA LEU A 126 7.89 -5.54 -9.88
C LEU A 126 8.87 -5.16 -8.77
N SER A 127 8.34 -4.38 -7.84
CA SER A 127 8.94 -3.85 -6.61
C SER A 127 10.07 -4.71 -6.01
N PRO A 128 11.09 -4.11 -5.34
CA PRO A 128 12.16 -4.83 -4.66
C PRO A 128 11.65 -6.06 -3.88
N GLY A 129 12.00 -7.25 -4.37
CA GLY A 129 11.63 -8.51 -3.75
C GLY A 129 10.47 -9.27 -4.39
N TYR A 130 9.93 -8.84 -5.53
CA TYR A 130 9.05 -9.65 -6.39
C TYR A 130 9.62 -9.82 -7.81
N GLU A 131 9.53 -11.03 -8.34
CA GLU A 131 9.73 -11.33 -9.76
C GLU A 131 8.39 -11.32 -10.49
N SER A 132 8.41 -10.93 -11.76
CA SER A 132 7.21 -10.77 -12.57
C SER A 132 7.35 -11.38 -13.96
N ILE A 133 6.30 -12.04 -14.41
CA ILE A 133 6.16 -12.56 -15.77
C ILE A 133 4.93 -11.94 -16.38
N THR A 134 5.10 -11.19 -17.46
CA THR A 134 3.94 -10.64 -18.18
C THR A 134 3.19 -11.75 -18.92
N ALA A 135 1.87 -11.71 -18.82
CA ALA A 135 0.98 -12.70 -19.39
C ALA A 135 -0.26 -12.07 -20.00
N GLU A 136 -0.87 -12.79 -20.93
CA GLU A 136 -2.20 -12.54 -21.48
C GLU A 136 -3.20 -13.40 -20.73
N CYS A 137 -4.25 -12.80 -20.18
CA CYS A 137 -5.31 -13.50 -19.48
C CYS A 137 -6.65 -13.30 -20.18
N ARG A 138 -7.47 -14.35 -20.21
CA ARG A 138 -8.82 -14.35 -20.78
C ARG A 138 -9.86 -14.56 -19.69
N ALA A 139 -11.07 -14.03 -19.87
CA ALA A 139 -12.17 -14.25 -18.91
C ALA A 139 -12.54 -15.74 -18.76
N HIS A 140 -12.40 -16.51 -19.84
CA HIS A 140 -12.47 -17.97 -19.88
C HIS A 140 -11.62 -18.48 -21.06
N PRO A 141 -11.24 -19.76 -21.12
CA PRO A 141 -10.26 -20.27 -22.10
C PRO A 141 -10.61 -19.98 -23.57
N ASN A 142 -11.91 -19.90 -23.88
CA ASN A 142 -12.42 -19.69 -25.23
C ASN A 142 -12.85 -18.24 -25.51
N ALA A 143 -12.60 -17.30 -24.59
CA ALA A 143 -13.01 -15.91 -24.78
C ALA A 143 -12.20 -15.26 -25.92
N SER A 144 -12.84 -14.43 -26.73
CA SER A 144 -12.18 -13.71 -27.83
C SER A 144 -11.29 -12.55 -27.36
N GLY A 145 -11.60 -11.96 -26.21
CA GLY A 145 -10.82 -10.86 -25.60
C GLY A 145 -9.77 -11.35 -24.61
N CYS A 146 -8.64 -10.64 -24.55
CA CYS A 146 -7.61 -10.84 -23.53
C CYS A 146 -7.20 -9.51 -22.89
N VAL A 147 -6.68 -9.59 -21.68
CA VAL A 147 -6.08 -8.49 -20.93
C VAL A 147 -4.65 -8.85 -20.56
N TYR A 148 -3.74 -7.88 -20.55
CA TYR A 148 -2.39 -8.10 -20.07
C TYR A 148 -2.34 -7.99 -18.54
N VAL A 149 -1.75 -8.99 -17.91
CA VAL A 149 -1.57 -9.14 -16.46
C VAL A 149 -0.12 -9.45 -16.16
N ASP A 150 0.28 -9.30 -14.90
CA ASP A 150 1.56 -9.80 -14.41
C ASP A 150 1.33 -10.97 -13.46
N LEU A 151 2.17 -11.99 -13.62
CA LEU A 151 2.26 -13.14 -12.72
C LEU A 151 3.39 -12.87 -11.75
N VAL A 152 3.05 -12.69 -10.48
CA VAL A 152 3.99 -12.16 -9.48
C VAL A 152 4.25 -13.16 -8.38
N ARG A 153 5.50 -13.16 -7.90
CA ARG A 153 5.99 -14.04 -6.84
C ARG A 153 7.18 -13.39 -6.12
N PRO A 154 7.42 -13.68 -4.83
CA PRO A 154 8.63 -13.22 -4.14
C PRO A 154 9.94 -13.67 -4.83
N SER A 155 10.86 -12.73 -5.09
CA SER A 155 12.16 -12.99 -5.70
C SER A 155 13.05 -13.87 -4.81
N GLY A 156 13.92 -14.68 -5.43
CA GLY A 156 14.94 -15.46 -4.74
C GLY A 156 14.39 -16.64 -3.92
N GLN A 157 13.10 -16.94 -4.02
CA GLN A 157 12.44 -18.04 -3.31
C GLN A 157 12.21 -19.24 -4.23
N ALA A 158 13.24 -20.07 -4.37
CA ALA A 158 13.18 -21.28 -5.21
C ALA A 158 12.52 -22.49 -4.52
N SER A 159 12.52 -22.55 -3.18
CA SER A 159 11.98 -23.70 -2.44
C SER A 159 10.46 -23.67 -2.40
N VAL A 160 9.83 -24.70 -2.97
CA VAL A 160 8.39 -24.93 -2.94
C VAL A 160 8.06 -26.32 -2.44
N ASP A 161 6.88 -26.47 -1.88
CA ASP A 161 6.33 -27.78 -1.56
C ASP A 161 5.93 -28.57 -2.83
N LYS A 162 5.49 -29.82 -2.64
CA LYS A 162 5.05 -30.70 -3.74
C LYS A 162 3.88 -30.14 -4.56
N SER A 163 3.17 -29.13 -4.04
CA SER A 163 2.07 -28.46 -4.74
C SER A 163 2.51 -27.19 -5.46
N GLY A 164 3.81 -26.83 -5.42
CA GLY A 164 4.38 -25.64 -6.05
C GLY A 164 4.19 -24.35 -5.25
N TRP A 165 3.77 -24.45 -3.99
CA TRP A 165 3.61 -23.30 -3.11
C TRP A 165 4.86 -23.03 -2.28
N TYR A 166 5.21 -21.75 -2.16
CA TYR A 166 6.02 -21.26 -1.05
C TYR A 166 5.06 -20.81 0.05
N GLN A 167 5.09 -21.46 1.21
CA GLN A 167 4.05 -21.32 2.25
C GLN A 167 3.83 -19.86 2.71
N PRO A 168 4.86 -19.05 3.01
CA PRO A 168 4.66 -17.64 3.35
C PRO A 168 3.95 -16.82 2.26
N PHE A 169 4.21 -17.13 0.99
CA PHE A 169 3.52 -16.49 -0.12
C PHE A 169 2.08 -16.98 -0.28
N ARG A 170 1.82 -18.26 -0.02
CA ARG A 170 0.44 -18.79 0.01
C ARG A 170 -0.40 -18.06 1.08
N ASP A 171 0.18 -17.84 2.25
CA ASP A 171 -0.48 -17.12 3.36
C ASP A 171 -0.72 -15.66 3.01
N GLU A 172 0.25 -15.01 2.35
CA GLU A 172 0.11 -13.65 1.82
C GLU A 172 -1.04 -13.55 0.81
N VAL A 173 -1.09 -14.45 -0.18
CA VAL A 173 -2.16 -14.51 -1.19
C VAL A 173 -3.52 -14.76 -0.55
N ALA A 174 -3.59 -15.60 0.48
CA ALA A 174 -4.83 -15.85 1.22
C ALA A 174 -5.35 -14.61 1.95
N ARG A 175 -4.46 -13.79 2.53
CA ARG A 175 -4.82 -12.48 3.12
C ARG A 175 -5.24 -11.50 2.04
N TRP A 176 -4.42 -11.35 1.00
CA TRP A 176 -4.63 -10.44 -0.11
C TRP A 176 -5.99 -10.65 -0.78
N ARG A 177 -6.43 -11.90 -1.01
CA ARG A 177 -7.74 -12.22 -1.60
C ARG A 177 -8.93 -11.56 -0.89
N ARG A 178 -8.80 -11.33 0.41
CA ARG A 178 -9.87 -10.75 1.25
C ARG A 178 -9.90 -9.23 1.18
N LEU A 179 -8.85 -8.59 0.70
CA LEU A 179 -8.72 -7.14 0.65
C LEU A 179 -9.25 -6.62 -0.69
N ARG A 180 -10.42 -5.97 -0.66
CA ARG A 180 -11.04 -5.36 -1.85
C ARG A 180 -11.35 -3.90 -1.56
N HIS A 181 -10.64 -3.02 -2.24
CA HIS A 181 -10.81 -1.57 -2.15
C HIS A 181 -10.18 -0.94 -3.39
N GLU A 182 -10.71 0.20 -3.85
CA GLU A 182 -10.22 0.86 -5.07
C GLU A 182 -8.72 1.22 -5.00
N ASN A 183 -8.23 1.58 -3.81
CA ASN A 183 -6.82 1.94 -3.57
C ASN A 183 -5.97 0.79 -2.99
N LEU A 184 -6.42 -0.46 -3.08
CA LEU A 184 -5.59 -1.63 -2.77
C LEU A 184 -5.29 -2.37 -4.07
N LEU A 185 -4.07 -2.88 -4.23
CA LEU A 185 -3.67 -3.61 -5.44
C LEU A 185 -4.60 -4.84 -5.56
N PRO A 186 -5.37 -5.00 -6.65
CA PRO A 186 -6.33 -6.10 -6.73
C PRO A 186 -5.64 -7.43 -7.05
N LEU A 187 -6.15 -8.51 -6.46
CA LEU A 187 -5.77 -9.88 -6.81
C LEU A 187 -6.86 -10.50 -7.70
N PHE A 188 -6.55 -10.80 -8.96
CA PHE A 188 -7.48 -11.45 -9.86
C PHE A 188 -7.60 -12.95 -9.60
N GLY A 189 -6.51 -13.59 -9.18
CA GLY A 189 -6.47 -15.01 -8.91
C GLY A 189 -5.05 -15.52 -8.78
N VAL A 190 -4.86 -16.81 -9.02
CA VAL A 190 -3.56 -17.48 -9.01
C VAL A 190 -3.35 -18.24 -10.31
N CYS A 191 -2.10 -18.39 -10.73
CA CYS A 191 -1.72 -19.13 -11.92
C CYS A 191 -0.54 -20.04 -11.61
N PHE A 192 -0.64 -21.31 -12.00
CA PHE A 192 0.46 -22.25 -11.91
C PHE A 192 1.31 -22.17 -13.19
N VAL A 193 2.57 -21.74 -13.06
CA VAL A 193 3.52 -21.67 -14.17
C VAL A 193 4.23 -23.01 -14.27
N LYS A 194 3.93 -23.78 -15.33
CA LYS A 194 4.36 -25.17 -15.47
C LYS A 194 5.87 -25.33 -15.62
N GLU A 195 6.53 -24.44 -16.33
CA GLU A 195 7.97 -24.49 -16.59
C GLU A 195 8.78 -24.21 -15.32
N LEU A 196 8.19 -23.46 -14.38
CA LEU A 196 8.78 -23.16 -13.08
C LEU A 196 8.29 -24.09 -11.96
N GLN A 197 7.23 -24.86 -12.21
CA GLN A 197 6.52 -25.69 -11.21
C GLN A 197 6.07 -24.88 -9.97
N GLN A 198 5.59 -23.66 -10.20
CA GLN A 198 5.36 -22.69 -9.13
C GLN A 198 4.06 -21.90 -9.31
N TRP A 199 3.35 -21.67 -8.19
CA TRP A 199 2.22 -20.76 -8.14
C TRP A 199 2.66 -19.30 -8.10
N HIS A 200 1.93 -18.47 -8.84
CA HIS A 200 2.07 -17.03 -8.94
C HIS A 200 0.71 -16.35 -8.70
N ALA A 201 0.73 -15.15 -8.14
CA ALA A 201 -0.45 -14.30 -8.04
C ALA A 201 -0.69 -13.60 -9.38
N VAL A 202 -1.95 -13.48 -9.79
CA VAL A 202 -2.34 -12.78 -11.03
C VAL A 202 -2.83 -11.40 -10.65
N VAL A 203 -2.11 -10.37 -11.10
CA VAL A 203 -2.45 -8.96 -10.86
C VAL A 203 -2.50 -8.19 -12.17
N PRO A 204 -3.28 -7.10 -12.26
CA PRO A 204 -3.20 -6.22 -13.41
C PRO A 204 -1.81 -5.58 -13.53
N ARG A 205 -1.48 -5.13 -14.74
CA ARG A 205 -0.23 -4.43 -15.07
C ARG A 205 -0.13 -3.10 -14.33
N TYR A 206 0.70 -3.04 -13.31
CA TYR A 206 0.94 -1.86 -12.48
C TYR A 206 2.45 -1.66 -12.31
N ASP A 207 2.88 -0.41 -12.43
CA ASP A 207 4.27 -0.01 -12.23
C ASP A 207 4.47 0.39 -10.74
N PRO A 208 5.54 -0.06 -10.07
CA PRO A 208 5.95 0.53 -8.80
C PRO A 208 6.12 2.05 -8.94
N PHE A 209 5.86 2.79 -7.86
CA PHE A 209 5.92 4.25 -7.91
C PHE A 209 7.27 4.79 -8.38
N GLU A 210 8.39 4.22 -7.91
CA GLU A 210 9.73 4.71 -8.30
C GLU A 210 9.95 4.59 -9.83
N ASP A 211 9.57 3.45 -10.43
CA ASP A 211 9.69 3.21 -11.87
C ASP A 211 8.79 4.14 -12.68
N TRP A 212 7.53 4.29 -12.24
CA TRP A 212 6.58 5.21 -12.86
C TRP A 212 7.09 6.65 -12.77
N HIS A 213 7.58 7.06 -11.60
CA HIS A 213 8.11 8.40 -11.34
C HIS A 213 9.32 8.71 -12.23
N GLU A 214 10.28 7.80 -12.34
CA GLU A 214 11.44 7.95 -13.23
C GLU A 214 10.99 8.09 -14.70
N GLY A 215 10.07 7.22 -15.14
CA GLY A 215 9.50 7.26 -16.49
C GLY A 215 8.81 8.59 -16.82
N VAL A 216 8.01 9.11 -15.89
CA VAL A 216 7.31 10.40 -16.02
C VAL A 216 8.30 11.56 -16.03
N VAL A 217 9.25 11.61 -15.09
CA VAL A 217 10.26 12.67 -15.00
C VAL A 217 11.13 12.72 -16.26
N ARG A 218 11.56 11.56 -16.77
CA ARG A 218 12.37 11.45 -18.00
C ARG A 218 11.63 11.97 -19.22
N ARG A 219 10.33 11.64 -19.34
CA ARG A 219 9.52 11.99 -20.52
C ARG A 219 8.91 13.39 -20.44
N ARG A 220 8.65 13.92 -19.23
CA ARG A 220 7.86 15.16 -19.03
C ARG A 220 8.38 15.99 -17.86
N LYS A 221 9.50 16.69 -18.07
CA LYS A 221 10.17 17.57 -17.08
C LYS A 221 9.25 18.64 -16.43
N HIS A 222 8.14 19.00 -17.06
CA HIS A 222 7.20 20.01 -16.55
C HIS A 222 6.18 19.46 -15.54
N LEU A 223 5.78 18.17 -15.65
CA LEU A 223 4.80 17.57 -14.73
C LEU A 223 5.34 17.37 -13.32
N SER A 224 6.65 17.22 -13.14
CA SER A 224 7.25 17.13 -11.80
C SER A 224 7.06 18.39 -10.96
N LYS A 225 6.73 19.52 -11.61
CA LYS A 225 6.51 20.83 -10.97
C LYS A 225 5.03 21.13 -10.72
N THR A 226 4.10 20.29 -11.17
CA THR A 226 2.67 20.53 -11.00
C THR A 226 2.18 19.84 -9.71
N LEU A 227 1.31 20.55 -8.99
CA LEU A 227 0.77 20.20 -7.67
C LEU A 227 -0.06 18.90 -7.65
N ALA A 228 -0.90 18.67 -8.65
CA ALA A 228 -2.06 17.79 -8.47
C ALA A 228 -1.84 16.25 -8.55
N PRO A 229 -0.82 15.65 -9.20
CA PRO A 229 -0.69 14.18 -9.21
C PRO A 229 -0.26 13.62 -7.85
N TRP A 230 0.53 14.39 -7.08
CA TRP A 230 1.04 13.99 -5.77
C TRP A 230 -0.05 14.00 -4.70
N LEU A 231 -0.92 15.01 -4.74
CA LEU A 231 -2.04 15.13 -3.80
C LEU A 231 -2.96 13.91 -3.85
N LYS A 232 -3.37 13.51 -5.06
CA LYS A 232 -4.27 12.37 -5.29
C LYS A 232 -3.62 11.06 -4.85
N LEU A 233 -2.33 10.88 -5.12
CA LEU A 233 -1.60 9.70 -4.67
C LEU A 233 -1.59 9.56 -3.15
N ILE A 234 -1.32 10.65 -2.42
CA ILE A 234 -1.32 10.60 -0.95
C ILE A 234 -2.73 10.32 -0.41
N LEU A 235 -3.76 10.91 -1.02
CA LEU A 235 -5.16 10.62 -0.70
C LEU A 235 -5.50 9.15 -0.91
N ASP A 236 -5.04 8.55 -2.00
CA ASP A 236 -5.26 7.14 -2.31
C ASP A 236 -4.64 6.21 -1.26
N VAL A 237 -3.40 6.49 -0.85
CA VAL A 237 -2.75 5.74 0.24
C VAL A 237 -3.51 5.93 1.56
N ALA A 238 -3.99 7.14 1.86
CA ALA A 238 -4.77 7.41 3.07
C ALA A 238 -6.13 6.66 3.07
N ASN A 239 -6.83 6.61 1.94
CA ASN A 239 -8.06 5.86 1.77
C ASN A 239 -7.84 4.35 1.94
N ALA A 240 -6.77 3.80 1.34
CA ALA A 240 -6.37 2.42 1.52
C ALA A 240 -6.12 2.07 3.01
N LEU A 241 -5.38 2.93 3.71
CA LEU A 241 -5.11 2.75 5.14
C LEU A 241 -6.38 2.84 5.98
N ASN A 242 -7.24 3.81 5.69
CA ASN A 242 -8.51 3.96 6.39
C ASN A 242 -9.36 2.69 6.24
N PHE A 243 -9.49 2.17 5.02
CA PHE A 243 -10.17 0.90 4.77
C PHE A 243 -9.60 -0.24 5.62
N LEU A 244 -8.28 -0.45 5.63
CA LEU A 244 -7.65 -1.52 6.41
C LEU A 244 -7.86 -1.35 7.92
N HIS A 245 -7.69 -0.13 8.43
CA HIS A 245 -7.73 0.17 9.86
C HIS A 245 -9.15 0.11 10.46
N MET A 246 -10.17 0.28 9.62
CA MET A 246 -11.60 0.21 9.96
C MET A 246 -12.17 -1.22 9.91
N GLN A 247 -11.43 -2.21 9.43
CA GLN A 247 -11.88 -3.60 9.43
C GLN A 247 -12.15 -4.12 10.84
N VAL A 248 -12.98 -5.14 10.95
CA VAL A 248 -13.30 -5.81 12.21
C VAL A 248 -13.00 -7.30 12.07
N PRO A 249 -11.93 -7.82 12.73
CA PRO A 249 -10.88 -7.09 13.46
C PRO A 249 -10.01 -6.15 12.59
N PRO A 250 -9.40 -5.09 13.17
CA PRO A 250 -8.59 -4.13 12.42
C PRO A 250 -7.38 -4.76 11.74
N ILE A 251 -7.12 -4.36 10.50
CA ILE A 251 -5.98 -4.82 9.72
C ILE A 251 -4.90 -3.75 9.76
N THR A 252 -3.67 -4.15 10.09
CA THR A 252 -2.47 -3.31 9.97
C THR A 252 -1.70 -3.76 8.72
N HIS A 253 -1.25 -2.81 7.90
CA HIS A 253 -0.42 -3.09 6.73
C HIS A 253 0.94 -3.64 7.15
N GLY A 254 1.66 -2.91 8.00
CA GLY A 254 2.90 -3.36 8.65
C GLY A 254 4.17 -3.20 7.83
N ASP A 255 4.09 -2.62 6.63
CA ASP A 255 5.24 -2.32 5.76
C ASP A 255 4.91 -1.19 4.78
N LEU A 256 4.63 0.00 5.32
CA LEU A 256 4.22 1.13 4.51
C LEU A 256 5.44 1.89 3.98
N ILE A 257 5.90 1.49 2.80
CA ILE A 257 7.01 2.10 2.06
C ILE A 257 6.58 2.43 0.63
N LEU A 258 7.29 3.36 -0.01
CA LEU A 258 6.92 3.84 -1.35
C LEU A 258 7.01 2.74 -2.42
N ASP A 259 7.87 1.75 -2.22
CA ASP A 259 8.01 0.58 -3.08
C ASP A 259 6.73 -0.29 -3.12
N ASN A 260 5.93 -0.22 -2.05
CA ASN A 260 4.64 -0.90 -1.97
C ASN A 260 3.48 -0.04 -2.54
N VAL A 261 3.76 1.11 -3.16
CA VAL A 261 2.77 1.95 -3.85
C VAL A 261 2.88 1.72 -5.35
N TYR A 262 1.76 1.38 -5.97
CA TYR A 262 1.67 0.98 -7.37
C TYR A 262 0.75 1.90 -8.16
N ILE A 263 1.12 2.19 -9.41
CA ILE A 263 0.37 3.03 -10.35
C ILE A 263 -0.03 2.16 -11.57
N PRO A 264 -1.28 2.22 -12.05
CA PRO A 264 -1.68 1.46 -13.23
C PRO A 264 -0.80 1.79 -14.46
N HIS A 265 -0.24 0.77 -15.09
CA HIS A 265 0.74 0.92 -16.19
C HIS A 265 0.19 1.71 -17.39
N TRP A 266 -1.12 1.62 -17.66
CA TRP A 266 -1.76 2.36 -18.73
C TRP A 266 -1.76 3.89 -18.51
N MET A 267 -1.64 4.33 -17.26
CA MET A 267 -1.52 5.76 -16.94
C MET A 267 -0.17 6.33 -17.38
N THR A 268 0.87 5.50 -17.52
CA THR A 268 2.21 5.92 -17.94
C THR A 268 2.23 6.63 -19.32
N SER A 269 1.24 6.34 -20.18
CA SER A 269 1.04 7.02 -21.47
C SER A 269 -0.01 8.15 -21.42
N ALA A 270 -0.96 8.08 -20.49
CA ALA A 270 -2.22 8.84 -20.52
C ALA A 270 -2.36 9.94 -19.44
N VAL A 271 -1.31 10.31 -18.70
CA VAL A 271 -1.38 11.43 -17.73
C VAL A 271 -1.56 12.78 -18.46
N GLU A 272 -2.75 13.07 -18.98
CA GLU A 272 -3.06 14.35 -19.63
C GLU A 272 -3.39 15.44 -18.61
N THR A 273 -3.92 15.06 -17.45
CA THR A 273 -4.27 15.98 -16.36
C THR A 273 -3.86 15.42 -14.99
N PRO A 274 -3.55 16.27 -14.01
CA PRO A 274 -3.00 15.83 -12.73
C PRO A 274 -4.03 15.20 -11.77
N THR A 275 -5.30 15.08 -12.15
CA THR A 275 -6.36 14.39 -11.38
C THR A 275 -6.56 12.93 -11.76
N THR A 276 -5.83 12.42 -12.77
CA THR A 276 -6.03 11.07 -13.30
C THR A 276 -5.09 10.02 -12.71
N VAL A 277 -4.17 10.39 -11.82
CA VAL A 277 -3.29 9.40 -11.16
C VAL A 277 -4.09 8.66 -10.11
N HIS A 278 -4.13 7.34 -10.22
CA HIS A 278 -4.74 6.47 -9.22
C HIS A 278 -3.67 5.58 -8.64
N ALA A 279 -3.50 5.59 -7.32
CA ALA A 279 -2.53 4.76 -6.65
C ALA A 279 -3.20 3.63 -5.87
N CYS A 280 -2.51 2.50 -5.84
CA CYS A 280 -2.89 1.34 -5.07
C CYS A 280 -1.77 0.93 -4.12
N LEU A 281 -2.11 0.64 -2.87
CA LEU A 281 -1.19 0.05 -1.92
C LEU A 281 -1.17 -1.48 -2.10
N GLY A 282 0.03 -2.05 -2.24
CA GLY A 282 0.31 -3.49 -2.32
C GLY A 282 1.29 -3.92 -1.23
N GLY A 283 2.01 -5.02 -1.39
CA GLY A 283 2.99 -5.47 -0.38
C GLY A 283 2.37 -6.12 0.85
N PHE A 284 1.40 -7.01 0.65
CA PHE A 284 0.56 -7.57 1.72
C PHE A 284 1.22 -8.67 2.57
N ARG A 285 2.53 -8.88 2.42
CA ARG A 285 3.29 -9.91 3.16
C ARG A 285 3.21 -9.73 4.67
N THR A 286 3.35 -8.49 5.11
CA THR A 286 3.46 -8.11 6.52
C THR A 286 2.11 -7.84 7.17
N VAL A 287 1.01 -7.83 6.38
CA VAL A 287 -0.34 -7.57 6.85
C VAL A 287 -0.70 -8.48 8.01
N SER A 288 -1.19 -7.87 9.09
CA SER A 288 -1.61 -8.57 10.31
C SER A 288 -3.01 -8.15 10.71
N ILE A 289 -3.79 -9.14 11.14
CA ILE A 289 -5.11 -8.96 11.70
C ILE A 289 -4.97 -8.83 13.22
N ASN A 290 -5.40 -7.69 13.77
CA ASN A 290 -5.31 -7.45 15.20
C ASN A 290 -6.51 -8.07 15.92
N GLU A 291 -6.42 -9.37 16.22
CA GLU A 291 -7.41 -10.11 17.03
C GLU A 291 -7.43 -9.66 18.51
N ASN A 292 -6.47 -8.82 18.91
CA ASN A 292 -6.18 -8.45 20.30
C ASN A 292 -7.08 -7.40 20.94
N THR A 293 -8.12 -6.89 20.26
CA THR A 293 -9.10 -6.00 20.90
C THR A 293 -9.77 -6.64 22.12
N SER A 294 -9.85 -7.98 22.15
CA SER A 294 -10.36 -8.75 23.30
C SER A 294 -9.43 -8.75 24.52
N GLN A 295 -8.10 -8.72 24.31
CA GLN A 295 -7.11 -8.69 25.40
C GLN A 295 -6.96 -7.28 25.97
N ASP A 296 -7.01 -6.25 25.12
CA ASP A 296 -6.96 -4.87 25.57
C ASP A 296 -8.19 -4.51 26.42
N VAL A 297 -9.40 -4.94 26.04
CA VAL A 297 -10.62 -4.70 26.85
C VAL A 297 -10.57 -5.45 28.19
N LYS A 298 -10.00 -6.66 28.24
CA LYS A 298 -9.79 -7.38 29.51
C LYS A 298 -8.74 -6.72 30.37
N ALA A 299 -7.60 -6.31 29.80
CA ALA A 299 -6.54 -5.59 30.51
C ALA A 299 -7.02 -4.23 31.04
N TRP A 300 -7.84 -3.50 30.27
CA TRP A 300 -8.48 -2.25 30.71
C TRP A 300 -9.55 -2.48 31.79
N ALA A 301 -10.33 -3.56 31.72
CA ALA A 301 -11.30 -3.92 32.77
C ALA A 301 -10.60 -4.35 34.07
N GLU A 302 -9.44 -4.98 33.99
CA GLU A 302 -8.61 -5.36 35.15
C GLU A 302 -7.92 -4.14 35.76
N LEU A 303 -7.39 -3.22 34.93
CA LEU A 303 -6.87 -1.92 35.38
C LEU A 303 -7.96 -1.05 36.02
N ALA A 304 -9.17 -0.98 35.45
CA ALA A 304 -10.28 -0.22 36.00
C ALA A 304 -10.80 -0.77 37.34
N ARG A 305 -10.79 -2.10 37.52
CA ARG A 305 -11.07 -2.74 38.83
C ARG A 305 -10.00 -2.43 39.87
N THR A 306 -8.73 -2.44 39.45
CA THR A 306 -7.60 -2.17 40.35
C THR A 306 -7.60 -0.73 40.84
N VAL A 307 -7.96 0.23 39.98
CA VAL A 307 -8.08 1.65 40.32
C VAL A 307 -9.32 1.94 41.19
N SER A 308 -10.42 1.21 41.00
CA SER A 308 -11.64 1.37 41.83
C SER A 308 -11.53 0.78 43.24
N HIS A 309 -10.56 -0.10 43.51
CA HIS A 309 -10.30 -0.65 44.85
C HIS A 309 -9.29 0.16 45.67
N GLN A 310 -8.70 1.22 45.09
CA GLN A 310 -7.74 2.10 45.75
C GLN A 310 -8.24 3.54 45.97
N LEU A 311 -9.54 3.78 45.76
CA LEU A 311 -10.28 4.99 46.15
C LEU A 311 -11.38 4.60 47.14
#